data_AF-B3CEE3-F1
#
_entry.id   AF-B3CEE3-F1
#
_cell.length_a   1.000
_cell.length_b   1.000
_cell.length_c   1.000
_cell.angle_alpha   90.00
_cell.angle_beta   90.00
_cell.angle_gamma   90.00
#
_symmetry.space_group_name_H-M   'P 1'
#
loop_
_entity.id
_entity.type
_entity.pdbx_description
1 polymer ?
#
loop_
_entity_poly.entity_id
_entity_poly.type
_entity_poly.pdbx_seq_one_letter_code
_entity_poly.pdbx_strand_id
1 'polypeptide(L)'
;MYGFTQEQAARMAASFGGGIGRMRQTCGAACGMFLLAGLETGATDPKDREGKGANYAVVQELAAEFKKRNGSTICAELLGLKKPEGVSTPEERTEQYYAKRPCARMVEEAARIWAEYLENRPSV
;
A
#
# COMPACT_ATOMS: atom_id res chain seq x y z
N MET A 1 11.04 6.11 -11.92
CA MET A 1 11.30 4.99 -10.98
C MET A 1 11.21 3.62 -11.65
N TYR A 2 10.24 3.28 -12.51
CA TYR A 2 10.17 1.92 -13.10
C TYR A 2 9.72 1.83 -14.58
N GLY A 3 9.79 2.91 -15.34
CA GLY A 3 9.48 2.90 -16.79
C GLY A 3 7.99 2.73 -17.17
N PHE A 4 7.07 2.59 -16.22
CA PHE A 4 5.63 2.53 -16.48
C PHE A 4 5.03 3.91 -16.74
N THR A 5 4.06 3.97 -17.65
CA THR A 5 3.21 5.15 -17.85
C THR A 5 2.29 5.37 -16.65
N GLN A 6 1.79 6.60 -16.50
CA GLN A 6 0.79 6.93 -15.47
C GLN A 6 -0.47 6.05 -15.57
N GLU A 7 -0.92 5.76 -16.80
CA GLU A 7 -2.07 4.90 -17.03
C GLU A 7 -1.82 3.46 -16.55
N GLN A 8 -0.67 2.88 -16.90
CA GLN A 8 -0.30 1.54 -16.43
C GLN A 8 -0.22 1.50 -14.90
N ALA A 9 0.41 2.49 -14.28
CA ALA A 9 0.50 2.59 -12.82
C ALA A 9 -0.89 2.67 -12.17
N ALA A 10 -1.78 3.51 -12.71
CA ALA A 10 -3.15 3.64 -12.22
C ALA A 10 -3.93 2.32 -12.36
N ARG A 11 -3.82 1.63 -13.50
CA ARG A 11 -4.48 0.33 -13.73
C ARG A 11 -3.98 -0.75 -12.77
N MET A 12 -2.66 -0.84 -12.54
CA MET A 12 -2.08 -1.82 -11.61
C MET A 12 -2.56 -1.60 -10.17
N ALA A 13 -2.69 -0.34 -9.74
CA ALA A 13 -3.11 0.00 -8.38
C ALA A 13 -4.63 0.11 -8.17
N ALA A 14 -5.43 0.10 -9.25
CA ALA A 14 -6.86 0.39 -9.21
C ALA A 14 -7.64 -0.50 -8.22
N SER A 15 -7.26 -1.78 -8.13
CA SER A 15 -7.91 -2.76 -7.26
C SER A 15 -7.73 -2.47 -5.76
N PHE A 16 -6.75 -1.63 -5.37
CA PHE A 16 -6.39 -1.44 -3.96
C PHE A 16 -7.34 -0.50 -3.20
N GLY A 17 -8.18 0.25 -3.93
CA GLY A 17 -9.09 1.24 -3.35
C GLY A 17 -10.05 0.68 -2.29
N GLY A 18 -10.26 1.43 -1.21
CA GLY A 18 -11.16 1.02 -0.13
C GLY A 18 -10.67 -0.18 0.69
N GLY A 19 -9.38 -0.52 0.58
CA GLY A 19 -8.74 -1.62 1.28
C GLY A 19 -8.76 -2.93 0.50
N ILE A 20 -8.53 -2.87 -0.82
CA ILE A 20 -8.77 -3.91 -1.84
C ILE A 20 -10.24 -4.04 -2.25
N GLY A 21 -10.75 -3.19 -3.14
CA GLY A 21 -12.12 -3.33 -3.64
C GLY A 21 -13.21 -3.16 -2.58
N ARG A 22 -13.01 -2.23 -1.63
CA ARG A 22 -13.92 -1.93 -0.51
C ARG A 22 -14.18 -3.05 0.52
N MET A 23 -13.43 -4.16 0.49
CA MET A 23 -13.51 -5.20 1.53
C MET A 23 -13.02 -4.74 2.92
N ARG A 24 -12.43 -3.54 3.02
CA ARG A 24 -11.86 -2.96 4.25
C ARG A 24 -10.75 -3.80 4.89
N GLN A 25 -10.07 -4.60 4.08
CA GLN A 25 -8.88 -5.37 4.44
C GLN A 25 -7.64 -4.47 4.35
N THR A 26 -6.52 -4.96 3.82
CA THR A 26 -5.27 -4.20 3.75
C THR A 26 -5.43 -2.85 3.05
N CYS A 27 -4.95 -1.78 3.69
CA CYS A 27 -4.96 -0.40 3.22
C CYS A 27 -4.33 -0.29 1.83
N GLY A 28 -5.02 0.41 0.92
CA GLY A 28 -4.54 0.54 -0.46
C GLY A 28 -3.22 1.29 -0.59
N ALA A 29 -2.92 2.24 0.31
CA ALA A 29 -1.63 2.92 0.35
C ALA A 29 -0.48 1.94 0.71
N ALA A 30 -0.71 1.07 1.70
CA ALA A 30 0.25 0.01 2.04
C ALA A 30 0.43 -0.98 0.88
N CYS A 31 -0.66 -1.37 0.19
CA CYS A 31 -0.58 -2.20 -1.01
C CYS A 31 0.24 -1.55 -2.14
N GLY A 32 0.09 -0.24 -2.34
CA GLY A 32 0.91 0.52 -3.29
C GLY A 32 2.40 0.43 -2.96
N MET A 33 2.76 0.57 -1.68
CA MET A 33 4.14 0.40 -1.22
C MET A 33 4.65 -1.04 -1.40
N PHE A 34 3.82 -2.05 -1.14
CA PHE A 34 4.19 -3.45 -1.37
C PHE A 34 4.35 -3.79 -2.85
N LEU A 35 3.57 -3.15 -3.73
CA LEU A 35 3.78 -3.25 -5.18
C LEU A 35 5.16 -2.74 -5.57
N LEU A 36 5.60 -1.59 -5.02
CA LEU A 36 6.95 -1.07 -5.27
C LEU A 36 8.04 -2.00 -4.76
N ALA A 37 7.87 -2.58 -3.56
CA ALA A 37 8.78 -3.61 -3.05
C ALA A 37 8.90 -4.80 -4.00
N GLY A 38 7.78 -5.27 -4.56
CA GLY A 38 7.76 -6.32 -5.59
C GLY A 38 8.52 -5.94 -6.87
N LEU A 39 8.39 -4.70 -7.34
CA LEU A 39 9.13 -4.21 -8.51
C LEU A 39 10.64 -4.12 -8.25
N GLU A 40 11.04 -3.85 -7.01
CA GLU A 40 12.44 -3.62 -6.64
C GLU A 40 13.18 -4.92 -6.27
N THR A 41 12.53 -5.85 -5.57
CA THR A 41 13.19 -7.04 -4.99
C THR A 41 12.49 -8.36 -5.28
N GLY A 42 11.38 -8.34 -6.03
CA GLY A 42 10.59 -9.54 -6.32
C GLY A 42 11.33 -10.53 -7.23
N ALA A 43 11.40 -11.78 -6.81
CA ALA A 43 11.91 -12.87 -7.64
C ALA A 43 10.93 -13.23 -8.77
N THR A 44 11.44 -13.37 -9.99
CA THR A 44 10.64 -13.74 -11.17
C THR A 44 10.61 -15.24 -11.45
N ASP A 45 11.57 -16.00 -10.93
CA ASP A 45 11.56 -17.47 -11.00
C ASP A 45 10.72 -18.03 -9.82
N PRO A 46 9.65 -18.80 -10.08
CA PRO A 46 8.89 -19.43 -9.00
C PRO A 46 9.71 -20.41 -8.14
N LYS A 47 10.86 -20.89 -8.59
CA LYS A 47 11.76 -21.79 -7.84
C LYS A 47 12.78 -21.03 -6.97
N ASP A 48 12.96 -19.73 -7.18
CA ASP A 48 13.86 -18.91 -6.36
C ASP A 48 13.25 -18.65 -4.98
N ARG A 49 13.57 -19.54 -4.05
CA ARG A 49 13.10 -19.45 -2.66
C ARG A 49 13.78 -18.33 -1.89
N GLU A 50 15.04 -18.05 -2.18
CA GLU A 50 15.83 -17.05 -1.46
C GLU A 50 15.38 -15.64 -1.84
N GLY A 51 15.24 -15.35 -3.13
CA GLY A 51 14.74 -14.06 -3.61
C GLY A 51 13.30 -13.77 -3.16
N LYS A 52 12.43 -14.80 -3.12
CA LYS A 52 11.09 -14.66 -2.50
C LYS A 52 11.19 -14.30 -1.02
N GLY A 53 12.06 -14.96 -0.27
CA GLY A 53 12.30 -14.67 1.14
C GLY A 53 12.79 -13.23 1.36
N ALA A 54 13.73 -12.78 0.53
CA ALA A 54 14.24 -11.40 0.56
C ALA A 54 13.13 -10.38 0.29
N ASN A 55 12.27 -10.61 -0.71
CA ASN A 55 11.11 -9.74 -0.96
C ASN A 55 10.14 -9.70 0.22
N TYR A 56 9.83 -10.85 0.83
CA TYR A 56 8.95 -10.91 1.99
C TYR A 56 9.51 -10.12 3.19
N ALA A 57 10.82 -10.19 3.42
CA ALA A 57 11.48 -9.43 4.47
C ALA A 57 11.29 -7.91 4.26
N VAL A 58 11.50 -7.42 3.04
CA VAL A 58 11.28 -6.01 2.68
C VAL A 58 9.81 -5.61 2.88
N VAL A 59 8.85 -6.42 2.42
CA VAL A 59 7.42 -6.14 2.62
C VAL A 59 7.07 -6.09 4.11
N GLN A 60 7.62 -6.98 4.93
CA GLN A 60 7.39 -7.01 6.38
C GLN A 60 7.98 -5.78 7.08
N GLU A 61 9.19 -5.35 6.70
CA GLU A 61 9.81 -4.12 7.19
C GLU A 61 8.92 -2.90 6.90
N LEU A 62 8.53 -2.74 5.64
CA LEU A 62 7.67 -1.63 5.20
C LEU A 62 6.31 -1.67 5.91
N ALA A 63 5.71 -2.86 6.05
CA ALA A 63 4.45 -3.03 6.77
C ALA A 63 4.58 -2.67 8.26
N ALA A 64 5.69 -3.05 8.89
CA ALA A 64 5.96 -2.74 10.30
C ALA A 64 6.10 -1.23 10.50
N GLU A 65 6.85 -0.54 9.64
CA GLU A 65 7.02 0.92 9.74
C GLU A 65 5.70 1.65 9.45
N PHE A 66 4.93 1.21 8.43
CA PHE A 66 3.61 1.77 8.17
C PHE A 66 2.67 1.60 9.37
N LYS A 67 2.65 0.41 9.99
CA LYS A 67 1.86 0.13 11.19
C LYS A 67 2.33 0.97 12.38
N LYS A 68 3.63 1.17 12.55
CA LYS A 68 4.19 2.01 13.63
C LYS A 68 3.72 3.47 13.49
N ARG A 69 3.72 4.04 12.28
CA ARG A 69 3.29 5.43 12.04
C ARG A 69 1.79 5.62 12.06
N ASN A 70 1.04 4.63 11.59
CA ASN A 70 -0.40 4.78 11.33
C ASN A 70 -1.32 3.96 12.24
N GLY A 71 -0.76 3.07 13.06
CA GLY A 71 -1.46 2.18 13.99
C GLY A 71 -1.86 0.83 13.40
N SER A 72 -2.18 0.75 12.10
CA SER A 72 -2.60 -0.49 11.44
C SER A 72 -2.29 -0.51 9.95
N THR A 73 -2.27 -1.70 9.35
CA THR A 73 -2.34 -1.89 7.90
C THR A 73 -3.76 -2.22 7.42
N ILE A 74 -4.72 -2.44 8.33
CA ILE A 74 -6.11 -2.80 8.01
C ILE A 74 -6.95 -1.53 7.84
N CYS A 75 -7.59 -1.39 6.67
CA CYS A 75 -8.37 -0.22 6.29
C CYS A 75 -9.57 0.03 7.21
N ALA A 76 -10.26 -1.03 7.67
CA ALA A 76 -11.34 -0.88 8.65
C ALA A 76 -10.85 -0.22 9.95
N GLU A 77 -9.71 -0.68 10.48
CA GLU A 77 -9.13 -0.20 11.72
C GLU A 77 -8.67 1.27 11.58
N LEU A 78 -7.98 1.59 10.49
CA LEU A 78 -7.53 2.96 10.19
C LEU A 78 -8.69 3.96 10.03
N LEU A 79 -9.87 3.46 9.65
CA LEU A 79 -11.09 4.26 9.50
C LEU A 79 -12.01 4.20 10.72
N GLY A 80 -11.68 3.42 11.76
CA GLY A 80 -12.53 3.22 12.92
C GLY A 80 -13.87 2.53 12.62
N LEU A 81 -13.93 1.72 11.55
CA LEU A 81 -15.16 1.06 11.12
C LEU A 81 -15.36 -0.26 11.89
N LYS A 82 -16.52 -0.40 12.54
CA LYS A 82 -16.87 -1.61 13.32
C LYS A 82 -17.40 -2.78 12.49
N LYS A 83 -17.95 -2.51 11.29
CA LYS A 83 -18.41 -3.54 10.34
C LYS A 83 -18.10 -3.08 8.91
N PRO A 84 -17.42 -3.88 8.09
CA PRO A 84 -17.32 -3.61 6.67
C PRO A 84 -18.71 -3.75 6.03
N GLU A 85 -19.26 -2.66 5.51
CA GLU A 85 -20.43 -2.75 4.65
C GLU A 85 -19.98 -3.26 3.27
N GLY A 86 -20.58 -4.37 2.81
CA GLY A 86 -20.24 -5.07 1.56
C GLY A 86 -20.66 -4.35 0.27
N VAL A 87 -20.67 -3.01 0.28
CA VAL A 87 -21.03 -2.19 -0.87
C VAL A 87 -19.80 -1.93 -1.75
N SER A 88 -19.95 -2.21 -3.05
CA SER A 88 -18.92 -1.96 -4.06
C SER A 88 -18.87 -0.49 -4.49
N THR A 89 -20.01 0.21 -4.40
CA THR A 89 -20.14 1.61 -4.81
C THR A 89 -19.34 2.54 -3.87
N PRO A 90 -18.45 3.38 -4.41
CA PRO A 90 -17.77 4.40 -3.60
C PRO A 90 -18.72 5.55 -3.24
N GLU A 91 -18.53 6.11 -2.05
CA GLU A 91 -19.13 7.40 -1.70
C GLU A 91 -18.65 8.50 -2.65
N GLU A 92 -19.50 9.51 -2.84
CA GLU A 92 -19.16 10.72 -3.57
C GLU A 92 -17.98 11.45 -2.90
N ARG A 93 -17.08 11.98 -3.73
CA ARG A 93 -15.85 12.66 -3.30
C ARG A 93 -16.15 14.13 -2.97
N THR A 94 -16.75 14.36 -1.81
CA THR A 94 -17.06 15.70 -1.28
C THR A 94 -15.96 16.23 -0.37
N GLU A 95 -15.98 17.51 0.00
CA GLU A 95 -15.06 18.05 1.01
C GLU A 95 -15.18 17.31 2.36
N GLN A 96 -16.41 17.00 2.77
CA GLN A 96 -16.67 16.21 3.98
C GLN A 96 -16.10 14.79 3.89
N TYR A 97 -16.11 14.18 2.69
CA TYR A 97 -15.49 12.88 2.46
C TYR A 97 -13.99 12.92 2.75
N TYR A 98 -13.29 13.96 2.27
CA TYR A 98 -11.86 14.12 2.51
C TYR A 98 -11.54 14.52 3.95
N ALA A 99 -12.37 15.37 4.56
CA ALA A 99 -12.19 15.80 5.95
C ALA A 99 -12.26 14.62 6.95
N LYS A 100 -13.14 13.64 6.69
CA LYS A 100 -13.32 12.49 7.60
C LYS A 100 -12.39 11.30 7.31
N ARG A 101 -11.62 11.32 6.21
CA ARG A 101 -10.83 10.16 5.76
C ARG A 101 -9.33 10.48 5.73
N PRO A 102 -8.48 9.71 6.42
CA PRO A 102 -7.04 9.94 6.43
C PRO A 102 -6.35 9.48 5.14
N CYS A 103 -7.08 9.10 4.09
CA CYS A 103 -6.52 8.38 2.93
C CYS A 103 -5.41 9.16 2.21
N ALA A 104 -5.53 10.48 2.06
CA ALA A 104 -4.48 11.29 1.44
C ALA A 104 -3.18 11.25 2.26
N ARG A 105 -3.29 11.45 3.58
CA ARG A 105 -2.16 11.31 4.51
C ARG A 105 -1.54 9.91 4.46
N MET A 106 -2.35 8.86 4.37
CA MET A 106 -1.85 7.49 4.27
C MET A 106 -1.05 7.24 2.99
N VAL A 107 -1.47 7.84 1.86
CA VAL A 107 -0.72 7.77 0.60
C VAL A 107 0.60 8.53 0.72
N GLU A 108 0.59 9.71 1.32
CA GLU A 108 1.80 10.49 1.59
C GLU A 108 2.78 9.71 2.49
N GLU A 109 2.31 9.15 3.60
CA GLU A 109 3.13 8.35 4.52
C GLU A 109 3.71 7.11 3.84
N ALA A 110 2.93 6.39 3.04
CA ALA A 110 3.43 5.25 2.28
C ALA A 110 4.53 5.66 1.28
N ALA A 111 4.35 6.78 0.57
CA ALA A 111 5.35 7.31 -0.34
C ALA A 111 6.62 7.75 0.41
N ARG A 112 6.47 8.34 1.60
CA ARG A 112 7.59 8.77 2.45
C ARG A 112 8.39 7.59 2.98
N ILE A 113 7.72 6.57 3.54
CA ILE A 113 8.37 5.33 3.99
C ILE A 113 9.13 4.68 2.83
N TRP A 114 8.54 4.64 1.64
CA TRP A 114 9.22 4.12 0.45
C TRP A 114 10.46 4.93 0.07
N ALA A 115 10.38 6.26 0.11
CA ALA A 115 11.53 7.13 -0.16
C ALA A 115 12.66 6.91 0.86
N GLU A 116 12.32 6.89 2.15
CA GLU A 116 13.28 6.62 3.23
C GLU A 116 13.91 5.22 3.10
N TYR A 117 13.13 4.22 2.69
CA TYR A 117 13.65 2.88 2.41
C TYR A 117 14.69 2.92 1.27
N LEU A 118 14.41 3.64 0.18
CA LEU A 118 15.36 3.78 -0.92
C LEU A 118 16.64 4.53 -0.52
N GLU A 119 16.53 5.57 0.31
CA GLU A 119 17.68 6.37 0.78
C GLU A 119 18.59 5.60 1.74
N ASN A 120 18.02 4.75 2.60
CA ASN A 120 18.75 3.99 3.60
C ASN A 120 19.30 2.65 3.09
N ARG A 121 19.07 2.30 1.82
CA ARG A 121 19.64 1.10 1.22
C ARG A 121 21.15 1.29 1.04
N PRO A 122 21.97 0.28 1.40
CA PRO A 122 23.36 0.26 0.98
C PRO A 122 23.38 0.37 -0.54
N SER A 123 24.17 1.31 -1.07
CA SER A 123 24.48 1.36 -2.49
C SER A 123 24.97 -0.02 -2.91
N VAL A 124 24.26 -0.67 -3.82
CA VAL A 124 24.72 -1.91 -4.47
C VAL A 124 25.85 -1.56 -5.43
#